data_AF-A0A9W6P7B0-F1
#
_entry.id   AF-A0A9W6P7B0-F1
#
_cell.length_a   1.000
_cell.length_b   1.000
_cell.length_c   1.000
_cell.angle_alpha   90.00
_cell.angle_beta   90.00
_cell.angle_gamma   90.00
#
_symmetry.space_group_name_H-M   'P 1'
#
loop_
_entity.id
_entity.type
_entity.pdbx_description
1 polymer ?
#
loop_
_entity_poly.entity_id
_entity_poly.type
_entity_poly.pdbx_seq_one_letter_code
_entity_poly.pdbx_strand_id
1 'polypeptide(L)'
;MVHGQPGEKRAAAPVQPGARLRTHAAFSVPLGQAVRAAGGPIALADDADALRRMLHLMRQNLAAMPTPPVPRGFVALRTLPEGLLVAVLRRFLRSPMALYSGLNNTSPAEAAELEGLAGQIRAHAKNR
;
A
#
# COMPACT_ATOMS: atom_id res chain seq x y z
N MET A 1 -50.12 10.96 -16.16
CA MET A 1 -49.09 10.74 -17.20
C MET A 1 -48.16 11.96 -17.17
N VAL A 2 -46.86 11.97 -16.89
CA VAL A 2 -45.80 11.01 -16.48
C VAL A 2 -44.76 11.91 -15.77
N HIS A 3 -44.57 11.79 -14.46
CA HIS A 3 -43.35 11.35 -13.77
C HIS A 3 -41.98 11.76 -14.38
N GLY A 4 -41.15 12.43 -13.57
CA GLY A 4 -39.74 12.68 -13.91
C GLY A 4 -39.00 13.41 -12.79
N GLN A 5 -38.66 12.69 -11.71
CA GLN A 5 -37.78 13.22 -10.66
C GLN A 5 -36.36 13.47 -11.22
N PRO A 6 -35.71 14.61 -10.92
CA PRO A 6 -34.31 14.81 -11.27
C PRO A 6 -33.43 13.91 -10.41
N GLY A 7 -32.55 13.18 -11.09
CA GLY A 7 -31.74 12.11 -10.52
C GLY A 7 -30.97 12.51 -9.27
N GLU A 8 -31.24 11.76 -8.22
CA GLU A 8 -30.39 11.63 -7.04
C GLU A 8 -28.97 11.33 -7.51
N LYS A 9 -28.10 12.36 -7.52
CA LYS A 9 -26.66 12.14 -7.50
C LYS A 9 -26.40 11.38 -6.22
N ARG A 10 -26.23 10.05 -6.32
CA ARG A 10 -25.76 9.21 -5.22
C ARG A 10 -24.55 9.89 -4.63
N ALA A 11 -24.75 10.59 -3.51
CA ALA A 11 -23.68 11.16 -2.74
C ALA A 11 -22.78 9.98 -2.37
N ALA A 12 -21.51 10.02 -2.77
CA ALA A 12 -20.55 9.04 -2.31
C ALA A 12 -20.60 9.07 -0.78
N ALA A 13 -20.92 7.93 -0.16
CA ALA A 13 -20.93 7.80 1.29
C ALA A 13 -19.64 8.42 1.85
N PRO A 14 -19.70 9.19 2.94
CA PRO A 14 -18.53 9.86 3.49
C PRO A 14 -17.44 8.81 3.72
N VAL A 15 -16.32 8.95 3.00
CA VAL A 15 -15.13 8.16 3.28
C VAL A 15 -14.74 8.47 4.72
N GLN A 16 -14.62 7.44 5.57
CA GLN A 16 -14.17 7.67 6.94
C GLN A 16 -12.87 8.48 6.90
N PRO A 17 -12.71 9.55 7.68
CA PRO A 17 -11.62 10.52 7.53
C PRO A 17 -10.21 9.88 7.60
N GLY A 18 -10.08 8.68 8.15
CA GLY A 18 -8.84 7.90 8.19
C GLY A 18 -8.69 6.78 7.16
N ALA A 19 -9.70 6.45 6.36
CA ALA A 19 -9.67 5.26 5.49
C ALA A 19 -8.60 5.37 4.37
N ARG A 20 -8.47 6.56 3.76
CA ARG A 20 -7.44 6.83 2.75
C ARG A 20 -6.03 6.75 3.36
N LEU A 21 -5.85 7.32 4.54
CA LEU A 21 -4.56 7.32 5.23
C LEU A 21 -4.14 5.90 5.65
N ARG A 22 -5.07 5.11 6.19
CA ARG A 22 -4.84 3.69 6.52
C ARG A 22 -4.53 2.85 5.29
N THR A 23 -5.24 3.08 4.19
CA THR A 23 -4.96 2.41 2.90
C THR A 23 -3.57 2.75 2.39
N HIS A 24 -3.19 4.03 2.45
CA HIS A 24 -1.86 4.48 2.08
C HIS A 24 -0.78 3.84 2.96
N ALA A 25 -0.96 3.84 4.29
CA ALA A 25 -0.01 3.27 5.24
C ALA A 25 0.19 1.76 5.06
N ALA A 26 -0.88 1.00 4.82
CA ALA A 26 -0.78 -0.45 4.56
C ALA A 26 0.00 -0.82 3.30
N PHE A 27 0.21 0.16 2.40
CA PHE A 27 1.06 0.01 1.22
C PHE A 27 2.44 0.62 1.41
N SER A 28 2.54 1.87 1.88
CA SER A 28 3.82 2.58 1.98
C SER A 28 4.74 2.00 3.04
N VAL A 29 4.19 1.51 4.17
CA VAL A 29 5.00 0.98 5.27
C VAL A 29 5.70 -0.33 4.89
N PRO A 30 5.03 -1.37 4.36
CA PRO A 30 5.73 -2.58 3.90
C PRO A 30 6.76 -2.29 2.80
N LEU A 31 6.46 -1.33 1.91
CA LEU A 31 7.38 -0.91 0.85
C LEU A 31 8.65 -0.29 1.42
N GLY A 32 8.51 0.69 2.33
CA GLY A 32 9.64 1.34 2.99
C GLY A 32 10.50 0.35 3.78
N GLN A 33 9.87 -0.58 4.51
CA GLN A 33 10.60 -1.63 5.24
C GLN A 33 11.37 -2.56 4.30
N ALA A 34 10.75 -3.02 3.21
CA ALA A 34 11.40 -3.90 2.25
C ALA A 34 12.56 -3.21 1.51
N VAL A 35 12.37 -1.95 1.10
CA VAL A 35 13.42 -1.16 0.45
C VAL A 35 14.63 -0.99 1.36
N ARG A 36 14.39 -0.64 2.63
CA ARG A 36 15.45 -0.48 3.61
C ARG A 36 16.16 -1.81 3.91
N ALA A 37 15.41 -2.90 4.10
CA ALA A 37 15.98 -4.22 4.36
C ALA A 37 16.85 -4.72 3.20
N ALA A 38 16.49 -4.37 1.96
CA ALA A 38 17.28 -4.69 0.77
C ALA A 38 18.48 -3.75 0.56
N GLY A 39 18.58 -2.63 1.29
CA GLY A 39 19.65 -1.64 1.10
C GLY A 39 19.39 -0.63 -0.01
N GLY A 40 18.13 -0.48 -0.46
CA GLY A 40 17.72 0.53 -1.43
C GLY A 40 16.74 0.00 -2.49
N PRO A 41 16.12 0.91 -3.27
CA PRO A 41 15.08 0.53 -4.22
C PRO A 41 15.59 -0.35 -5.35
N ILE A 42 16.82 -0.14 -5.83
CA ILE A 42 17.44 -0.98 -6.87
C ILE A 42 17.70 -2.39 -6.34
N ALA A 43 18.29 -2.50 -5.16
CA ALA A 43 18.57 -3.80 -4.54
C ALA A 43 17.29 -4.60 -4.28
N LEU A 44 16.21 -3.94 -3.82
CA LEU A 44 14.90 -4.58 -3.72
C LEU A 44 14.35 -5.01 -5.10
N ALA A 45 14.60 -4.22 -6.15
CA ALA A 45 14.18 -4.57 -7.50
C ALA A 45 14.92 -5.80 -8.07
N ASP A 46 16.07 -6.16 -7.51
CA ASP A 46 16.83 -7.35 -7.90
C ASP A 46 16.42 -8.59 -7.08
N ASP A 47 15.88 -8.43 -5.87
CA ASP A 47 15.38 -9.52 -5.01
C ASP A 47 13.88 -9.82 -5.25
N ALA A 48 13.61 -10.82 -6.09
CA ALA A 48 12.24 -11.25 -6.39
C ALA A 48 11.51 -11.84 -5.18
N ASP A 49 12.21 -12.48 -4.25
CA ASP A 49 11.58 -13.12 -3.09
C ASP A 49 11.22 -12.08 -2.02
N ALA A 50 12.05 -11.04 -1.83
CA ALA A 50 11.69 -9.90 -1.00
C ALA A 50 10.44 -9.18 -1.53
N LEU A 51 10.34 -9.00 -2.85
CA LEU A 51 9.13 -8.43 -3.48
C LEU A 51 7.88 -9.28 -3.23
N ARG A 52 7.98 -10.60 -3.35
CA ARG A 52 6.85 -11.52 -3.07
C ARG A 52 6.43 -11.46 -1.60
N ARG A 53 7.40 -11.54 -0.68
CA ARG A 53 7.13 -11.43 0.77
C ARG A 53 6.45 -10.10 1.11
N MET A 54 6.95 -9.00 0.55
CA MET A 54 6.37 -7.67 0.72
C MET A 54 4.93 -7.60 0.18
N LEU A 55 4.67 -8.12 -1.02
CA LEU A 55 3.33 -8.16 -1.61
C LEU A 55 2.35 -9.00 -0.77
N HIS A 56 2.81 -10.13 -0.24
CA HIS A 56 2.01 -10.97 0.64
C HIS A 56 1.59 -10.20 1.90
N LEU A 57 2.54 -9.49 2.52
CA LEU A 57 2.26 -8.65 3.69
C LEU A 57 1.29 -7.50 3.38
N MET A 58 1.45 -6.82 2.23
CA MET A 58 0.51 -5.78 1.79
C MET A 58 -0.91 -6.34 1.63
N ARG A 59 -1.05 -7.52 1.01
CA ARG A 59 -2.35 -8.17 0.83
C ARG A 59 -3.00 -8.54 2.15
N GLN A 60 -2.23 -9.08 3.10
CA GLN A 60 -2.70 -9.37 4.45
C GLN A 60 -3.22 -8.10 5.15
N ASN A 61 -2.44 -7.02 5.11
CA ASN A 61 -2.82 -5.74 5.73
C ASN A 61 -4.11 -5.18 5.10
N LEU A 62 -4.24 -5.22 3.78
CA LEU A 62 -5.44 -4.75 3.06
C LEU A 62 -6.66 -5.64 3.33
N ALA A 63 -6.47 -6.95 3.50
CA ALA A 63 -7.55 -7.88 3.84
C ALA A 63 -8.05 -7.68 5.28
N ALA A 64 -7.18 -7.30 6.20
CA ALA A 64 -7.51 -7.04 7.60
C ALA A 64 -8.27 -5.71 7.83
N MET A 65 -8.41 -4.85 6.81
CA MET A 65 -9.08 -3.55 6.96
C MET A 65 -10.59 -3.70 7.21
N PRO A 66 -11.16 -2.92 8.15
CA PRO A 66 -12.61 -2.95 8.45
C PRO A 66 -13.45 -2.30 7.35
N THR A 67 -12.82 -1.50 6.49
CA THR A 67 -13.48 -0.85 5.34
C THR A 67 -12.78 -1.24 4.06
N PRO A 68 -13.48 -1.25 2.92
CA PRO A 68 -12.86 -1.45 1.62
C PRO A 68 -11.73 -0.45 1.40
N PRO A 69 -10.58 -0.84 0.82
CA PRO A 69 -9.46 0.06 0.63
C PRO A 69 -9.83 1.21 -0.32
N VAL A 70 -9.40 2.42 0.04
CA VAL A 70 -9.66 3.65 -0.69
C VAL A 70 -8.34 4.35 -0.99
N PRO A 71 -7.98 4.62 -2.27
CA PRO A 71 -8.77 4.43 -3.49
C PRO A 71 -9.03 2.96 -3.87
N ARG A 72 -10.14 2.71 -4.59
CA ARG A 72 -10.50 1.37 -5.08
C ARG A 72 -9.42 0.69 -5.93
N GLY A 73 -8.51 1.45 -6.53
CA GLY A 73 -7.34 0.90 -7.23
C GLY A 73 -6.47 -0.02 -6.36
N PHE A 74 -6.45 0.18 -5.03
CA PHE A 74 -5.76 -0.72 -4.10
C PHE A 74 -6.42 -2.09 -3.97
N VAL A 75 -7.69 -2.24 -4.37
CA VAL A 75 -8.32 -3.57 -4.53
C VAL A 75 -7.58 -4.39 -5.59
N ALA A 76 -7.03 -3.75 -6.63
CA ALA A 76 -6.28 -4.44 -7.67
C ALA A 76 -5.05 -5.17 -7.11
N LEU A 77 -4.43 -4.68 -6.03
CA LEU A 77 -3.32 -5.40 -5.38
C LEU A 77 -3.76 -6.75 -4.78
N ARG A 78 -5.03 -6.89 -4.43
CA ARG A 78 -5.61 -8.15 -3.94
C ARG A 78 -5.95 -9.13 -5.06
N THR A 79 -6.31 -8.63 -6.24
CA THR A 79 -6.87 -9.46 -7.32
C THR A 79 -5.90 -9.73 -8.47
N LEU A 80 -4.92 -8.84 -8.70
CA LEU A 80 -3.95 -9.00 -9.79
C LEU A 80 -2.99 -10.16 -9.52
N PRO A 81 -2.55 -10.89 -10.56
CA PRO A 81 -1.56 -11.95 -10.42
C PRO A 81 -0.25 -11.44 -9.80
N GLU A 82 0.34 -12.21 -8.89
CA GLU A 82 1.56 -11.82 -8.19
C GLU A 82 2.73 -11.57 -9.15
N GLY A 83 2.92 -12.42 -10.17
CA GLY A 83 3.98 -12.23 -11.16
C GLY A 83 3.90 -10.90 -11.92
N LEU A 84 2.69 -10.46 -12.24
CA LEU A 84 2.47 -9.15 -12.88
C LEU A 84 2.83 -8.00 -11.92
N LEU A 85 2.40 -8.10 -10.66
CA LEU A 85 2.71 -7.10 -9.64
C LEU A 85 4.22 -7.00 -9.38
N VAL A 86 4.91 -8.14 -9.32
CA VAL A 86 6.38 -8.18 -9.20
C VAL A 86 7.03 -7.47 -10.39
N ALA A 87 6.60 -7.76 -11.61
CA ALA A 87 7.17 -7.12 -12.81
C ALA A 87 6.96 -5.59 -12.80
N VAL A 88 5.75 -5.13 -12.48
CA VAL A 88 5.44 -3.69 -12.40
C VAL A 88 6.25 -3.00 -11.29
N LEU A 89 6.36 -3.62 -10.11
CA LEU A 89 7.14 -3.09 -9.00
C LEU A 89 8.63 -3.01 -9.34
N ARG A 90 9.18 -4.04 -9.99
CA ARG A 90 10.57 -4.05 -10.48
C ARG A 90 10.84 -2.90 -11.43
N ARG A 91 9.90 -2.56 -12.31
CA ARG A 91 10.02 -1.42 -13.23
C ARG A 91 9.94 -0.10 -12.48
N PHE A 92 9.01 0.02 -11.54
CA PHE A 92 8.84 1.21 -10.71
C PHE A 92 10.09 1.52 -9.87
N LEU A 93 10.63 0.51 -9.18
CA LEU A 93 11.78 0.65 -8.29
C LEU A 93 13.07 1.05 -9.03
N ARG A 94 13.18 0.70 -10.32
CA ARG A 94 14.29 1.15 -11.19
C ARG A 94 14.04 2.52 -11.84
N SER A 95 12.89 3.14 -11.60
CA SER A 95 12.58 4.44 -12.19
C SER A 95 13.24 5.58 -11.42
N PRO A 96 13.54 6.72 -12.08
CA PRO A 96 13.98 7.94 -11.41
C PRO A 96 13.03 8.38 -10.29
N MET A 97 11.73 8.14 -10.45
CA MET A 97 10.73 8.49 -9.44
C MET A 97 10.99 7.77 -8.11
N ALA A 98 11.34 6.48 -8.13
CA ALA A 98 11.66 5.75 -6.90
C ALA A 98 13.00 6.22 -6.30
N LEU A 99 13.99 6.52 -7.14
CA LEU A 99 15.33 6.96 -6.72
C LEU A 99 15.33 8.35 -6.08
N TYR A 100 14.52 9.28 -6.58
CA TYR A 100 14.42 10.65 -6.06
C TYR A 100 13.27 10.83 -5.05
N SER A 101 12.56 9.75 -4.71
CA SER A 101 11.55 9.77 -3.66
C SER A 101 12.16 9.51 -2.27
N GLY A 102 11.38 9.72 -1.22
CA GLY A 102 11.74 9.33 0.14
C GLY A 102 12.02 7.82 0.32
N LEU A 103 11.73 6.96 -0.67
CA LEU A 103 12.08 5.53 -0.61
C LEU A 103 13.59 5.28 -0.56
N ASN A 104 14.41 6.20 -1.08
CA ASN A 104 15.87 6.09 -0.99
C ASN A 104 16.43 6.67 0.31
N ASN A 105 15.59 7.17 1.22
CA ASN A 105 16.04 7.73 2.49
C ASN A 105 16.42 6.61 3.47
N THR A 106 17.69 6.61 3.88
CA THR A 106 18.26 5.59 4.78
C THR A 106 18.45 6.09 6.22
N SER A 107 17.97 7.30 6.55
CA SER A 107 18.09 7.89 7.90
C SER A 107 17.60 6.94 9.01
N PRO A 108 18.33 6.79 10.13
CA PRO A 108 17.91 5.92 11.24
C PRO A 108 16.63 6.39 11.94
N ALA A 109 16.31 7.69 11.91
CA ALA A 109 15.06 8.20 12.47
C ALA A 109 13.83 7.66 11.71
N GLU A 110 13.87 7.66 10.39
CA GLU A 110 12.78 7.10 9.57
C GLU A 110 12.61 5.59 9.76
N ALA A 111 13.68 4.85 10.09
CA ALA A 111 13.55 3.42 10.40
C ALA A 111 12.68 3.18 11.64
N ALA A 112 12.92 3.93 12.71
CA ALA A 112 12.15 3.81 13.95
C ALA A 112 10.68 4.20 13.73
N GLU A 113 10.42 5.24 12.94
CA GLU A 113 9.07 5.65 12.58
C GLU A 113 8.35 4.58 11.76
N LEU A 114 9.01 3.99 10.76
CA LEU A 114 8.46 2.91 9.94
C LEU A 114 8.15 1.66 10.77
N GLU A 115 9.01 1.30 11.72
CA GLU A 115 8.78 0.17 12.61
C GLU A 115 7.58 0.41 13.54
N GLY A 116 7.46 1.61 14.12
CA GLY A 116 6.31 2.01 14.93
C GLY A 116 5.00 1.97 14.14
N LEU A 117 5.01 2.45 12.89
CA LEU A 117 3.84 2.39 12.00
C LEU A 117 3.50 0.94 11.62
N ALA A 118 4.50 0.10 11.34
CA ALA A 118 4.28 -1.32 11.06
C ALA A 118 3.71 -2.06 12.28
N GLY A 119 4.15 -1.70 13.49
CA GLY A 119 3.57 -2.18 14.75
C GLY A 119 2.08 -1.85 14.85
N GLN A 120 1.71 -0.59 14.59
CA GLN A 120 0.31 -0.14 14.63
C GLN A 120 -0.59 -0.86 13.61
N ILE A 121 -0.11 -1.03 12.37
CA ILE A 121 -0.84 -1.76 11.33
C ILE A 121 -1.06 -3.23 11.74
N ARG A 122 -0.02 -3.89 12.27
CA ARG A 122 -0.11 -5.28 12.75
C ARG A 122 -1.03 -5.42 13.97
N ALA A 123 -0.98 -4.49 14.92
CA ALA A 123 -1.88 -4.49 16.07
C ALA A 123 -3.34 -4.35 15.63
N HIS A 124 -3.62 -3.51 14.63
CA HIS A 124 -4.96 -3.38 14.07
C HIS A 124 -5.43 -4.66 13.35
N ALA A 125 -4.50 -5.40 12.72
CA ALA A 125 -4.81 -6.69 12.10
C ALA A 125 -5.02 -7.82 13.12
N LYS A 126 -4.40 -7.75 14.30
CA LYS A 126 -4.50 -8.75 15.39
C LYS A 126 -5.70 -8.56 16.32
N ASN A 127 -6.16 -7.32 16.52
CA ASN A 127 -7.31 -7.00 17.38
C ASN A 127 -8.67 -7.34 16.73
N ARG A 128 -8.73 -8.33 15.84
CA ARG A 128 -9.95 -8.73 15.15
C ARG A 128 -10.14 -10.24 15.16
#